data_AF-A0A6F9ALT9-F1
#
_entry.id   AF-A0A6F9ALT9-F1
#
_cell.length_a   1.000
_cell.length_b   1.000
_cell.length_c   1.000
_cell.angle_alpha   90.00
_cell.angle_beta   90.00
_cell.angle_gamma   90.00
#
_symmetry.space_group_name_H-M   'P 1'
#
loop_
_entity.id
_entity.type
_entity.pdbx_description
1 polymer ?
#
loop_
_entity_poly.entity_id
_entity_poly.type
_entity_poly.pdbx_seq_one_letter_code
_entity_poly.pdbx_strand_id
1 'polypeptide(L)'
;MAYHLAGFGAQVVITARREKVLQQVVEKCQVLGAQKALYVAADMANPSDPERVVKFAVDKLGGLDYLVLNHIGPSPFAIPFVAPYTSTKFALNGFFGTLQHELAMQRSNVSITICILGLIDTDSAMEKVKGITNIQAWPASEAALHIITSGATQQTESYYPWFWYYGTLIRDWFPYFRDISIRYFYKY
;
A
#
# COMPACT_ATOMS: atom_id res chain seq x y z
N MET A 1 -8.75 -4.39 0.52
CA MET A 1 -8.54 -4.00 1.94
C MET A 1 -9.84 -3.62 2.61
N ALA A 2 -10.56 -2.58 2.16
CA ALA A 2 -11.83 -2.15 2.77
C ALA A 2 -12.83 -3.30 2.99
N TYR A 3 -12.99 -4.20 2.02
CA TYR A 3 -13.86 -5.38 2.13
C TYR A 3 -13.43 -6.39 3.20
N HIS A 4 -12.11 -6.62 3.38
CA HIS A 4 -11.61 -7.51 4.44
C HIS A 4 -11.84 -6.90 5.81
N LEU A 5 -11.51 -5.60 5.98
CA LEU A 5 -11.77 -4.87 7.23
C LEU A 5 -13.26 -4.86 7.57
N ALA A 6 -14.12 -4.65 6.56
CA ALA A 6 -15.57 -4.76 6.72
C ALA A 6 -16.01 -6.15 7.18
N GLY A 7 -15.48 -7.22 6.58
CA GLY A 7 -15.72 -8.60 7.00
C GLY A 7 -15.26 -8.92 8.42
N PHE A 8 -14.28 -8.19 8.94
CA PHE A 8 -13.85 -8.26 10.34
C PHE A 8 -14.70 -7.40 11.28
N GLY A 9 -15.76 -6.75 10.78
CA GLY A 9 -16.63 -5.88 11.55
C GLY A 9 -16.01 -4.51 11.86
N ALA A 10 -14.97 -4.09 11.15
CA ALA A 10 -14.33 -2.80 11.42
C ALA A 10 -15.23 -1.60 11.08
N GLN A 11 -14.91 -0.46 11.67
CA GLN A 11 -15.39 0.83 11.20
C GLN A 11 -14.40 1.40 10.18
N VAL A 12 -14.85 1.72 8.98
CA VAL A 12 -13.99 2.12 7.85
C VAL A 12 -14.42 3.46 7.28
N VAL A 13 -13.43 4.33 7.05
CA VAL A 13 -13.56 5.54 6.21
C VAL A 13 -12.64 5.33 5.01
N ILE A 14 -13.20 5.41 3.81
CA ILE A 14 -12.44 5.28 2.56
C ILE A 14 -12.40 6.59 1.79
N THR A 15 -11.33 6.80 1.04
CA THR A 15 -11.15 8.03 0.25
C THR A 15 -10.59 7.72 -1.13
N ALA A 16 -11.10 8.43 -2.13
CA ALA A 16 -10.65 8.42 -3.52
C ALA A 16 -11.30 9.60 -4.27
N ARG A 17 -10.93 9.79 -5.54
CA ARG A 17 -11.48 10.88 -6.38
C ARG A 17 -12.87 10.57 -6.95
N ARG A 18 -13.21 9.30 -7.14
CA ARG A 18 -14.43 8.87 -7.85
C ARG A 18 -15.56 8.56 -6.86
N GLU A 19 -16.41 9.54 -6.59
CA GLU A 19 -17.49 9.43 -5.61
C GLU A 19 -18.44 8.25 -5.86
N LYS A 20 -18.93 8.07 -7.10
CA LYS A 20 -19.84 6.95 -7.42
C LYS A 20 -19.25 5.58 -7.10
N VAL A 21 -17.94 5.42 -7.28
CA VAL A 21 -17.23 4.17 -6.95
C VAL A 21 -17.12 4.03 -5.44
N LEU A 22 -16.86 5.11 -4.70
CA LEU A 22 -16.81 5.08 -3.24
C LEU A 22 -18.15 4.68 -2.62
N GLN A 23 -19.27 5.19 -3.15
CA GLN A 23 -20.62 4.82 -2.72
C GLN A 23 -20.83 3.30 -2.84
N GLN A 24 -20.51 2.73 -3.99
CA GLN A 24 -20.60 1.28 -4.23
C GLN A 24 -19.72 0.47 -3.26
N VAL A 25 -18.50 0.93 -2.99
CA VAL A 25 -17.58 0.27 -2.04
C VAL A 25 -18.16 0.33 -0.63
N VAL A 26 -18.73 1.47 -0.20
CA VAL A 26 -19.36 1.61 1.11
C VAL A 26 -20.57 0.70 1.25
N GLU A 27 -21.47 0.68 0.27
CA GLU A 27 -22.64 -0.23 0.25
C GLU A 27 -22.18 -1.69 0.40
N LYS A 28 -21.17 -2.08 -0.38
CA LYS A 28 -20.62 -3.44 -0.29
C LYS A 28 -19.96 -3.71 1.08
N CYS A 29 -19.25 -2.76 1.67
CA CYS A 29 -18.70 -2.91 3.03
C CYS A 29 -19.80 -3.12 4.07
N GLN A 30 -20.93 -2.41 3.96
CA GLN A 30 -22.07 -2.59 4.86
C GLN A 30 -22.65 -4.02 4.74
N VAL A 31 -22.85 -4.50 3.51
CA VAL A 31 -23.31 -5.89 3.25
C VAL A 31 -22.34 -6.93 3.82
N LEU A 32 -21.04 -6.65 3.78
CA LEU A 32 -20.00 -7.55 4.30
C LEU A 32 -19.86 -7.53 5.84
N GLY A 33 -20.61 -6.68 6.54
CA GLY A 33 -20.65 -6.67 8.01
C GLY A 33 -19.85 -5.56 8.69
N ALA A 34 -19.45 -4.50 7.97
CA ALA A 34 -18.82 -3.34 8.60
C ALA A 34 -19.75 -2.73 9.66
N GLN A 35 -19.24 -2.47 10.86
CA GLN A 35 -19.98 -1.74 11.90
C GLN A 35 -20.34 -0.33 11.43
N LYS A 36 -19.46 0.27 10.63
CA LYS A 36 -19.65 1.59 10.03
C LYS A 36 -18.80 1.68 8.77
N ALA A 37 -19.39 2.14 7.67
CA ALA A 37 -18.66 2.39 6.44
C ALA A 37 -19.04 3.77 5.91
N LEU A 38 -18.06 4.64 5.75
CA LEU A 38 -18.21 6.01 5.27
C LEU A 38 -17.17 6.29 4.19
N TYR A 39 -17.39 7.34 3.41
CA TYR A 39 -16.43 7.78 2.42
C TYR A 39 -16.24 9.30 2.41
N VAL A 40 -15.09 9.74 1.90
CA VAL A 40 -14.82 11.14 1.56
C VAL A 40 -14.21 11.18 0.17
N ALA A 41 -14.91 11.82 -0.77
CA ALA A 41 -14.33 12.14 -2.06
C ALA A 41 -13.27 13.24 -1.88
N ALA A 42 -12.04 12.97 -2.31
CA ALA A 42 -10.90 13.86 -2.14
C ALA A 42 -9.81 13.58 -3.19
N ASP A 43 -9.03 14.62 -3.48
CA ASP A 43 -7.82 14.51 -4.29
C ASP A 43 -6.58 14.74 -3.42
N MET A 44 -5.75 13.70 -3.27
CA MET A 44 -4.52 13.79 -2.47
C MET A 44 -3.45 14.68 -3.11
N ALA A 45 -3.65 15.15 -4.35
CA ALA A 45 -2.83 16.21 -4.93
C ALA A 45 -3.16 17.61 -4.39
N ASN A 46 -4.34 17.80 -3.77
CA ASN A 46 -4.72 19.05 -3.14
C ASN A 46 -4.25 19.08 -1.67
N PRO A 47 -3.40 20.04 -1.26
CA PRO A 47 -2.87 20.10 0.11
C PRO A 47 -3.92 20.17 1.23
N SER A 48 -5.12 20.71 0.97
CA SER A 48 -6.17 20.81 1.99
C SER A 48 -6.97 19.52 2.20
N ASP A 49 -6.91 18.60 1.25
CA ASP A 49 -7.75 17.40 1.25
C ASP A 49 -7.31 16.30 2.23
N PRO A 50 -6.00 15.99 2.37
CA PRO A 50 -5.55 15.00 3.36
C PRO A 50 -5.99 15.35 4.79
N GLU A 51 -5.81 16.60 5.21
CA GLU A 51 -6.20 17.06 6.55
C GLU A 51 -7.71 16.95 6.75
N ARG A 52 -8.49 17.36 5.74
CA ARG A 52 -9.95 17.24 5.74
C ARG A 52 -10.42 15.78 5.88
N VAL A 53 -9.76 14.85 5.18
CA VAL A 53 -10.07 13.41 5.26
C VAL A 53 -9.77 12.85 6.64
N VAL A 54 -8.60 13.15 7.21
CA VAL A 54 -8.21 12.68 8.54
C VAL A 54 -9.15 13.24 9.60
N LYS A 55 -9.43 14.54 9.55
CA LYS A 55 -10.38 15.19 10.48
C LYS A 55 -11.77 14.54 10.41
N PHE A 56 -12.30 14.34 9.20
CA PHE A 56 -13.57 13.66 9.02
C PHE A 56 -13.55 12.25 9.60
N ALA A 57 -12.47 11.49 9.40
CA ALA A 57 -12.34 10.14 9.94
C ALA A 57 -12.35 10.15 11.47
N VAL A 58 -11.53 11.00 12.11
CA VAL A 58 -11.49 11.13 13.57
C VAL A 58 -12.84 11.54 14.14
N ASP A 59 -13.48 12.57 13.56
CA ASP A 59 -14.79 13.07 14.02
C ASP A 59 -15.90 12.03 13.88
N LYS A 60 -15.88 11.22 12.81
CA LYS A 60 -16.93 10.23 12.54
C LYS A 60 -16.68 8.89 13.20
N LEU A 61 -15.44 8.49 13.41
CA LEU A 61 -15.09 7.21 14.03
C LEU A 61 -14.87 7.34 15.55
N GLY A 62 -14.69 8.56 16.07
CA GLY A 62 -14.40 8.81 17.49
C GLY A 62 -12.95 8.53 17.88
N GLY A 63 -12.08 8.33 16.90
CA GLY A 63 -10.69 7.93 17.05
C GLY A 63 -10.15 7.32 15.76
N LEU A 64 -8.87 6.93 15.77
CA LEU A 64 -8.24 6.24 14.64
C LEU A 64 -7.22 5.22 15.14
N ASP A 65 -7.51 3.93 14.93
CA ASP A 65 -6.62 2.84 15.33
C ASP A 65 -5.62 2.46 14.22
N TYR A 66 -6.02 2.62 12.96
CA TYR A 66 -5.28 2.09 11.81
C TYR A 66 -5.42 2.97 10.58
N LEU A 67 -4.28 3.43 10.03
CA LEU A 67 -4.21 4.25 8.82
C LEU A 67 -3.50 3.50 7.69
N VAL A 68 -4.19 3.29 6.57
CA VAL A 68 -3.62 2.61 5.40
C VAL A 68 -3.38 3.60 4.26
N LEU A 69 -2.11 3.90 3.99
CA LEU A 69 -1.68 4.78 2.89
C LEU A 69 -1.44 3.99 1.58
N ASN A 70 -2.50 3.45 0.98
CA ASN A 70 -2.38 2.56 -0.18
C ASN A 70 -1.98 3.24 -1.51
N HIS A 71 -2.33 4.52 -1.69
CA HIS A 71 -1.99 5.25 -2.91
C HIS A 71 -0.46 5.47 -3.05
N ILE A 72 0.29 5.17 -1.99
CA ILE A 72 1.69 5.47 -1.79
C ILE A 72 2.39 4.24 -1.16
N GLY A 73 2.67 3.19 -1.94
CA GLY A 73 3.48 2.04 -1.49
C GLY A 73 4.97 2.11 -1.89
N PRO A 74 5.91 1.59 -1.08
CA PRO A 74 7.35 1.56 -1.34
C PRO A 74 7.76 0.57 -2.46
N SER A 75 8.96 0.71 -3.00
CA SER A 75 9.59 -0.22 -3.95
C SER A 75 11.09 -0.22 -3.70
N PRO A 76 11.69 -1.36 -3.38
CA PRO A 76 13.14 -1.48 -3.26
C PRO A 76 13.83 -1.63 -4.62
N PHE A 77 13.08 -1.74 -5.72
CA PHE A 77 13.69 -1.96 -7.04
C PHE A 77 13.56 -0.73 -7.92
N ALA A 78 14.68 -0.37 -8.56
CA ALA A 78 14.67 0.53 -9.68
C ALA A 78 14.23 -0.25 -10.92
N ILE A 79 13.06 0.10 -11.44
CA ILE A 79 12.41 -0.62 -12.54
C ILE A 79 12.40 0.31 -13.77
N PRO A 80 12.81 -0.18 -14.96
CA PRO A 80 12.70 0.58 -16.19
C PRO A 80 11.26 1.06 -16.47
N PHE A 81 11.12 2.13 -17.26
CA PHE A 81 9.83 2.70 -17.71
C PHE A 81 8.95 3.34 -16.62
N VAL A 82 9.35 3.26 -15.34
CA VAL A 82 8.58 3.79 -14.21
C VAL A 82 9.44 4.66 -13.27
N ALA A 83 10.43 5.37 -13.81
CA ALA A 83 11.40 6.12 -13.01
C ALA A 83 10.77 7.11 -12.00
N PRO A 84 9.80 7.98 -12.36
CA PRO A 84 9.16 8.87 -11.38
C PRO A 84 8.44 8.10 -10.25
N TYR A 85 7.79 6.99 -10.60
CA TYR A 85 7.15 6.10 -9.63
C TYR A 85 8.18 5.51 -8.67
N THR A 86 9.24 4.88 -9.18
CA THR A 86 10.34 4.34 -8.37
C THR A 86 10.92 5.41 -7.45
N SER A 87 11.25 6.61 -7.95
CA SER A 87 11.85 7.67 -7.13
C SER A 87 10.98 8.04 -5.92
N THR A 88 9.68 8.24 -6.14
CA THR A 88 8.76 8.52 -5.02
C THR A 88 8.67 7.36 -4.04
N LYS A 89 8.72 6.12 -4.52
CA LYS A 89 8.63 4.92 -3.66
C LYS A 89 9.88 4.70 -2.80
N PHE A 90 11.06 5.03 -3.32
CA PHE A 90 12.29 5.05 -2.53
C PHE A 90 12.26 6.15 -1.46
N ALA A 91 11.72 7.33 -1.78
CA ALA A 91 11.61 8.43 -0.83
C ALA A 91 10.77 8.04 0.41
N LEU A 92 9.73 7.21 0.24
CA LEU A 92 8.92 6.70 1.35
C LEU A 92 9.72 5.83 2.31
N ASN A 93 10.61 4.97 1.80
CA ASN A 93 11.47 4.14 2.64
C ASN A 93 12.37 5.00 3.51
N GLY A 94 12.98 6.05 2.92
CA GLY A 94 13.78 7.00 3.68
C GLY A 94 12.95 7.74 4.73
N PHE A 95 11.83 8.33 4.33
CA PHE A 95 10.99 9.14 5.22
C PHE A 95 10.37 8.32 6.37
N PHE A 96 9.67 7.24 6.06
CA PHE A 96 9.01 6.42 7.07
C PHE A 96 10.00 5.56 7.88
N GLY A 97 11.14 5.19 7.30
CA GLY A 97 12.22 4.54 8.04
C GLY A 97 12.83 5.47 9.10
N THR A 98 13.06 6.74 8.77
CA THR A 98 13.47 7.76 9.75
C THR A 98 12.42 7.93 10.84
N LEU A 99 11.14 8.06 10.46
CA LEU A 99 10.05 8.22 11.43
C LEU A 99 9.90 7.01 12.37
N GLN A 100 10.06 5.78 11.86
CA GLN A 100 10.08 4.57 12.70
C GLN A 100 11.15 4.67 13.80
N HIS A 101 12.37 5.10 13.45
CA HIS A 101 13.44 5.27 14.43
C HIS A 101 13.13 6.37 15.46
N GLU A 102 12.58 7.51 15.02
CA GLU A 102 12.18 8.59 15.92
C GLU A 102 11.10 8.15 16.92
N LEU A 103 10.07 7.44 16.44
CA LEU A 103 9.01 6.89 17.30
C LEU A 103 9.56 5.86 18.29
N ALA A 104 10.52 5.02 17.88
CA ALA A 104 11.19 4.06 18.76
C ALA A 104 12.01 4.78 19.84
N MET A 105 12.76 5.83 19.49
CA MET A 105 13.52 6.65 20.43
C MET A 105 12.61 7.33 21.46
N GLN A 106 11.42 7.76 21.04
CA GLN A 106 10.41 8.38 21.91
C GLN A 106 9.59 7.37 22.73
N ARG A 107 9.78 6.06 22.52
CA ARG A 107 8.94 5.00 23.10
C ARG A 107 7.45 5.21 22.81
N SER A 108 7.14 5.68 21.60
CA SER A 108 5.77 5.84 21.13
C SER A 108 5.09 4.48 20.96
N ASN A 109 3.77 4.43 21.21
CA ASN A 109 2.95 3.24 20.98
C ASN A 109 2.39 3.18 19.53
N VAL A 110 2.85 4.07 18.65
CA VAL A 110 2.47 4.08 17.24
C VAL A 110 3.47 3.24 16.45
N SER A 111 2.97 2.24 15.71
CA SER A 111 3.77 1.44 14.78
C SER A 111 3.57 1.91 13.34
N ILE A 112 4.59 1.70 12.51
CA ILE A 112 4.54 1.96 11.08
C ILE A 112 4.99 0.68 10.38
N THR A 113 4.25 0.25 9.36
CA THR A 113 4.55 -0.95 8.57
C THR A 113 4.77 -0.58 7.12
N ILE A 114 5.94 -0.90 6.59
CA ILE A 114 6.33 -0.69 5.19
C ILE A 114 6.06 -2.01 4.42
N CYS A 115 4.99 -2.05 3.63
CA CYS A 115 4.63 -3.23 2.84
C CYS A 115 5.25 -3.17 1.45
N ILE A 116 6.17 -4.10 1.15
CA ILE A 116 6.82 -4.25 -0.15
C ILE A 116 6.07 -5.31 -0.95
N LEU A 117 5.45 -4.87 -2.04
CA LEU A 117 4.59 -5.71 -2.87
C LEU A 117 5.25 -5.99 -4.23
N GLY A 118 5.11 -7.23 -4.68
CA GLY A 118 5.36 -7.59 -6.07
C GLY A 118 4.28 -7.06 -7.01
N LEU A 119 4.26 -7.59 -8.24
CA LEU A 119 3.19 -7.28 -9.19
C LEU A 119 1.86 -7.86 -8.67
N ILE A 120 0.87 -7.01 -8.47
CA ILE A 120 -0.49 -7.39 -8.03
C ILE A 120 -1.46 -7.28 -9.20
N ASP A 121 -2.36 -8.24 -9.34
CA ASP A 121 -3.31 -8.42 -10.46
C ASP A 121 -4.47 -7.40 -10.52
N THR A 122 -4.22 -6.15 -10.14
CA THR A 122 -5.21 -5.07 -10.29
C THR A 122 -5.34 -4.65 -11.75
N ASP A 123 -6.56 -4.32 -12.21
CA ASP A 123 -6.83 -3.89 -13.59
C ASP A 123 -5.86 -2.81 -14.09
N SER A 124 -5.62 -1.79 -13.27
CA SER A 124 -4.71 -0.69 -13.63
C SER A 124 -3.24 -1.12 -13.76
N ALA A 125 -2.79 -2.07 -12.93
CA ALA A 125 -1.43 -2.60 -13.04
C ALA A 125 -1.31 -3.48 -14.29
N MET A 126 -2.27 -4.39 -14.50
CA MET A 126 -2.28 -5.32 -15.64
C MET A 126 -2.34 -4.60 -16.98
N GLU A 127 -3.09 -3.50 -17.07
CA GLU A 127 -3.11 -2.63 -18.24
C GLU A 127 -1.73 -1.99 -18.51
N LYS A 128 -1.07 -1.48 -17.47
CA LYS A 128 0.23 -0.80 -17.59
C LYS A 128 1.38 -1.73 -17.94
N VAL A 129 1.34 -2.99 -17.50
CA VAL A 129 2.43 -3.94 -17.76
C VAL A 129 2.23 -4.76 -19.04
N LYS A 130 1.06 -4.63 -19.67
CA LYS A 130 0.71 -5.37 -20.89
C LYS A 130 1.73 -5.12 -22.00
N GLY A 131 2.40 -6.19 -22.42
CA GLY A 131 3.43 -6.12 -23.47
C GLY A 131 4.80 -5.63 -23.02
N ILE A 132 4.97 -5.24 -21.75
CA ILE A 132 6.25 -4.78 -21.19
C ILE A 132 6.98 -5.91 -20.45
N THR A 133 6.25 -6.72 -19.69
CA THR A 133 6.83 -7.82 -18.91
C THR A 133 5.86 -9.01 -18.79
N ASN A 134 6.42 -10.19 -18.58
CA ASN A 134 5.69 -11.45 -18.35
C ASN A 134 5.81 -11.94 -16.90
N ILE A 135 6.17 -11.04 -15.96
CA ILE A 135 6.22 -11.37 -14.54
C ILE A 135 4.83 -11.81 -14.07
N GLN A 136 4.77 -12.89 -13.27
CA GLN A 136 3.54 -13.37 -12.66
C GLN A 136 2.97 -12.32 -11.71
N ALA A 137 1.69 -11.99 -11.89
CA ALA A 137 0.93 -11.15 -10.98
C ALA A 137 0.28 -12.00 -9.87
N TRP A 138 0.14 -11.40 -8.69
CA TRP A 138 -0.41 -12.05 -7.50
C TRP A 138 -1.79 -11.51 -7.13
N PRO A 139 -2.68 -12.33 -6.51
CA PRO A 139 -4.04 -11.94 -6.21
C PRO A 139 -4.16 -10.70 -5.29
N ALA A 140 -4.92 -9.70 -5.73
CA ALA A 140 -5.14 -8.46 -4.99
C ALA A 140 -5.87 -8.68 -3.66
N SER A 141 -6.73 -9.69 -3.58
CA SER A 141 -7.43 -10.04 -2.34
C SER A 141 -6.46 -10.54 -1.26
N GLU A 142 -5.50 -11.39 -1.64
CA GLU A 142 -4.49 -11.92 -0.73
C GLU A 142 -3.48 -10.85 -0.34
N ALA A 143 -3.00 -10.04 -1.30
CA ALA A 143 -2.15 -8.90 -1.03
C ALA A 143 -2.81 -7.93 -0.03
N ALA A 144 -4.11 -7.66 -0.21
CA ALA A 144 -4.87 -6.83 0.71
C ALA A 144 -4.96 -7.41 2.12
N LEU A 145 -5.16 -8.72 2.24
CA LEU A 145 -5.17 -9.39 3.54
C LEU A 145 -3.79 -9.32 4.20
N HIS A 146 -2.72 -9.57 3.44
CA HIS A 146 -1.34 -9.47 3.92
C HIS A 146 -1.03 -8.08 4.48
N ILE A 147 -1.39 -7.00 3.76
CA ILE A 147 -1.17 -5.62 4.24
C ILE A 147 -1.86 -5.40 5.59
N ILE A 148 -3.12 -5.82 5.72
CA ILE A 148 -3.89 -5.67 6.97
C ILE A 148 -3.24 -6.47 8.09
N THR A 149 -2.89 -7.73 7.84
CA THR A 149 -2.27 -8.60 8.85
C THR A 149 -0.90 -8.09 9.27
N SER A 150 -0.08 -7.59 8.35
CA SER A 150 1.25 -7.06 8.66
C SER A 150 1.18 -5.83 9.56
N GLY A 151 0.24 -4.90 9.30
CA GLY A 151 0.10 -3.75 10.20
C GLY A 151 -0.63 -4.08 11.51
N ALA A 152 -1.60 -5.00 11.51
CA ALA A 152 -2.23 -5.47 12.74
C ALA A 152 -1.24 -6.20 13.67
N THR A 153 -0.26 -6.90 13.10
CA THR A 153 0.83 -7.56 13.83
C THR A 153 2.04 -6.65 14.06
N GLN A 154 1.95 -5.37 13.68
CA GLN A 154 2.98 -4.34 13.89
C GLN A 154 4.36 -4.72 13.33
N GLN A 155 4.38 -5.41 12.18
CA GLN A 155 5.64 -5.67 11.47
C GLN A 155 6.24 -4.35 10.99
N THR A 156 7.55 -4.17 11.09
CA THR A 156 8.22 -2.96 10.58
C THR A 156 8.27 -2.95 9.06
N GLU A 157 8.56 -4.10 8.46
CA GLU A 157 8.53 -4.35 7.03
C GLU A 157 7.83 -5.67 6.73
N SER A 158 7.11 -5.74 5.62
CA SER A 158 6.51 -6.98 5.13
C SER A 158 6.65 -7.12 3.62
N TYR A 159 6.64 -8.37 3.15
CA TYR A 159 6.96 -8.73 1.77
C TYR A 159 5.89 -9.65 1.23
N TYR A 160 5.23 -9.24 0.14
CA TYR A 160 4.25 -10.08 -0.54
C TYR A 160 4.50 -10.13 -2.06
N PRO A 161 4.75 -11.32 -2.63
CA PRO A 161 5.00 -12.59 -1.94
C PRO A 161 6.29 -12.57 -1.08
N TRP A 162 6.36 -13.48 -0.09
CA TRP A 162 7.44 -13.53 0.91
C TRP A 162 8.85 -13.63 0.32
N PHE A 163 9.01 -14.29 -0.84
CA PHE A 163 10.32 -14.50 -1.46
C PHE A 163 10.96 -13.19 -1.97
N TRP A 164 10.20 -12.10 -2.09
CA TRP A 164 10.75 -10.78 -2.42
C TRP A 164 11.77 -10.29 -1.40
N TYR A 165 11.66 -10.76 -0.15
CA TYR A 165 12.65 -10.51 0.89
C TYR A 165 14.05 -10.98 0.47
N TYR A 166 14.16 -12.17 -0.13
CA TYR A 166 15.45 -12.65 -0.62
C TYR A 166 15.91 -11.88 -1.85
N GLY A 167 14.98 -11.43 -2.68
CA GLY A 167 15.29 -10.55 -3.82
C GLY A 167 15.95 -9.24 -3.39
N THR A 168 15.51 -8.62 -2.29
CA THR A 168 16.12 -7.38 -1.78
C THR A 168 17.50 -7.62 -1.20
N LEU A 169 17.69 -8.72 -0.48
CA LEU A 169 19.01 -9.11 0.02
C LEU A 169 20.00 -9.38 -1.13
N ILE A 170 19.57 -10.12 -2.16
CA ILE A 170 20.41 -10.42 -3.33
C ILE A 170 20.79 -9.14 -4.07
N ARG A 171 19.85 -8.19 -4.23
CA ARG A 171 20.14 -6.88 -4.83
C ARG A 171 21.28 -6.17 -4.11
N ASP A 172 21.29 -6.19 -2.78
CA ASP A 172 22.26 -5.45 -1.97
C ASP A 172 23.63 -6.13 -1.94
N TRP A 173 23.65 -7.45 -1.94
CA TRP A 173 24.89 -8.24 -1.84
C TRP A 173 25.50 -8.54 -3.21
N PHE A 174 24.69 -8.63 -4.25
CA PHE A 174 25.08 -9.04 -5.60
C PHE A 174 24.50 -8.10 -6.67
N PRO A 175 24.97 -6.83 -6.75
CA PRO A 175 24.40 -5.83 -7.65
C PRO A 175 24.47 -6.20 -9.14
N TYR A 176 25.43 -7.03 -9.57
CA TYR A 176 25.50 -7.54 -10.95
C TYR A 176 24.30 -8.44 -11.33
N PHE A 177 23.74 -9.17 -10.37
CA PHE A 177 22.60 -10.06 -10.59
C PHE A 177 21.31 -9.27 -10.94
N ARG A 178 21.22 -8.03 -10.45
CA ARG A 178 20.13 -7.10 -10.79
C ARG A 178 20.07 -6.85 -12.30
N ASP A 179 21.19 -6.55 -12.93
CA ASP A 179 21.24 -6.18 -14.35
C ASP A 179 20.97 -7.38 -15.27
N ILE A 180 21.31 -8.60 -14.82
CA ILE A 180 20.90 -9.85 -15.50
C ILE A 180 19.38 -10.03 -15.39
N SER A 181 18.83 -9.87 -14.18
CA SER A 181 17.40 -10.04 -13.93
C SER A 181 16.56 -9.05 -14.74
N ILE A 182 16.96 -7.77 -14.78
CA ILE A 182 16.26 -6.73 -15.56
C ILE A 182 16.23 -7.10 -17.05
N ARG A 183 17.36 -7.54 -17.63
CA ARG A 183 17.43 -7.97 -19.03
C ARG A 183 16.57 -9.21 -19.34
N TYR A 184 16.37 -10.09 -18.36
CA TYR A 184 15.56 -11.28 -18.51
C TYR A 184 14.05 -10.97 -18.48
N PHE A 185 13.62 -10.12 -17.54
CA PHE A 185 12.19 -9.87 -17.29
C PHE A 185 11.58 -8.72 -18.10
N TYR A 186 12.39 -7.81 -18.63
CA TYR A 186 11.92 -6.62 -19.36
C TYR A 186 12.49 -6.62 -20.78
N LYS A 187 11.63 -6.33 -21.75
CA LYS A 187 12.02 -6.16 -23.16
C LYS A 187 11.86 -4.69 -23.53
N TYR A 188 12.75 -4.20 -24.39
CA TYR A 188 12.61 -2.92 -25.08
C TYR A 188 11.91 -3.14 -26.42
#